data_AF-A0A6M0SW40-F1
#
_entry.id   AF-A0A6M0SW40-F1
#
_cell.length_a   1.000
_cell.length_b   1.000
_cell.length_c   1.000
_cell.angle_alpha   90.00
_cell.angle_beta   90.00
_cell.angle_gamma   90.00
#
_symmetry.space_group_name_H-M   'P 1'
#
loop_
_entity.id
_entity.type
_entity.pdbx_description
1 polymer ?
#
loop_
_entity_poly.entity_id
_entity_poly.type
_entity_poly.pdbx_seq_one_letter_code
_entity_poly.pdbx_strand_id
1 'polypeptide(L)' 'MEIGVLRVKIIPYKTFKERIQLTRINEIKYKVENMDGFLYMVRRN' A
#
# COMPACT_ATOMS: atom_id res chain seq x y z
N MET A 1 6.11 -7.97 -25.66
CA MET A 1 6.95 -7.42 -24.58
C MET A 1 6.05 -7.33 -23.35
N GLU A 2 6.10 -8.32 -22.48
CA GLU A 2 5.22 -8.38 -21.30
C GLU A 2 5.68 -7.35 -20.27
N ILE A 3 4.94 -6.25 -20.16
CA ILE A 3 5.10 -5.29 -19.08
C ILE A 3 4.56 -5.99 -17.83
N GLY A 4 5.45 -6.41 -16.93
CA GLY A 4 5.07 -7.04 -15.67
C GLY A 4 3.94 -6.29 -14.99
N VAL A 5 2.85 -7.00 -14.67
CA VAL A 5 1.59 -6.39 -14.20
C VAL A 5 1.85 -5.67 -12.87
N LEU A 6 1.90 -4.33 -12.93
CA LEU A 6 1.98 -3.48 -11.74
C LEU A 6 0.60 -3.45 -11.07
N ARG A 7 0.50 -3.97 -9.84
CA ARG A 7 -0.72 -3.84 -9.04
C ARG A 7 -0.56 -2.70 -8.06
N VAL A 8 -1.42 -1.69 -8.19
CA VAL A 8 -1.47 -0.53 -7.30
C VAL A 8 -2.76 -0.57 -6.49
N LYS A 9 -2.66 -0.33 -5.19
CA LYS A 9 -3.80 -0.20 -4.27
C LYS A 9 -3.61 1.06 -3.43
N ILE A 10 -4.67 1.84 -3.26
CA ILE A 10 -4.67 3.06 -2.43
C ILE A 10 -5.75 2.87 -1.36
N ILE A 11 -5.39 3.02 -0.08
CA ILE A 11 -6.34 2.91 1.04
C ILE A 11 -6.27 4.18 1.88
N PRO A 12 -7.38 4.91 2.08
CA PRO A 12 -7.43 5.98 3.07
C PRO A 12 -7.41 5.41 4.50
N TYR A 13 -6.83 6.17 5.43
CA TYR A 13 -6.93 5.89 6.86
C TYR A 13 -7.28 7.17 7.62
N LYS A 14 -8.01 7.04 8.73
CA LYS A 14 -8.47 8.18 9.54
C LYS A 14 -7.63 8.40 10.78
N THR A 15 -7.00 7.34 11.30
CA THR A 15 -6.25 7.41 12.56
C THR A 15 -4.84 6.83 12.41
N PHE A 16 -3.94 7.25 13.30
CA PHE A 16 -2.59 6.70 13.37
C PHE A 16 -2.60 5.19 13.61
N LYS A 17 -3.49 4.70 14.48
CA LYS A 17 -3.63 3.27 14.78
C LYS A 17 -4.03 2.46 13.54
N GLU A 18 -5.02 2.96 12.81
CA GLU A 18 -5.48 2.36 11.55
C GLU A 18 -4.37 2.32 10.50
N ARG A 19 -3.59 3.41 10.38
CA ARG A 19 -2.40 3.45 9.51
C ARG A 19 -1.43 2.33 9.84
N ILE A 20 -1.01 2.20 11.10
CA ILE A 20 -0.03 1.18 11.51
C ILE A 20 -0.56 -0.24 11.25
N GLN A 21 -1.85 -0.47 11.53
CA GLN A 21 -2.49 -1.76 11.27
C GLN A 21 -2.51 -2.09 9.77
N LEU A 22 -2.90 -1.14 8.93
CA LEU A 22 -2.95 -1.33 7.48
C LEU A 22 -1.55 -1.53 6.88
N THR A 23 -0.54 -0.79 7.34
CA THR A 23 0.85 -1.00 6.92
C THR A 23 1.31 -2.42 7.24
N ARG A 24 1.13 -2.89 8.48
CA ARG A 24 1.51 -4.25 8.90
C ARG A 24 0.88 -5.36 8.09
N ILE A 25 -0.39 -5.22 7.73
CA ILE A 25 -1.11 -6.24 6.95
C ILE A 25 -0.60 -6.31 5.50
N ASN A 26 -0.18 -5.17 4.93
CA ASN A 26 0.12 -5.07 3.50
C ASN A 26 1.62 -5.06 3.17
N GLU A 27 2.51 -4.72 4.11
CA GLU A 27 3.97 -4.64 3.90
C GLU A 27 4.61 -5.94 3.44
N ILE A 28 4.00 -7.09 3.78
CA ILE A 28 4.46 -8.42 3.35
C ILE A 28 4.31 -8.60 1.82
N LYS A 29 3.30 -7.98 1.21
CA LYS A 29 2.91 -8.21 -0.19
C LYS A 29 3.14 -7.01 -1.09
N TYR A 30 3.23 -5.82 -0.51
CA TYR A 30 3.30 -4.56 -1.23
C TYR A 30 4.40 -3.69 -0.64
N LYS A 31 5.09 -2.94 -1.51
CA LYS A 31 5.81 -1.76 -1.05
C LYS A 31 4.77 -0.71 -0.66
N VAL A 32 4.77 -0.30 0.60
CA VAL A 32 3.81 0.65 1.17
C VAL A 32 4.47 2.02 1.35
N GLU A 33 3.85 3.06 0.83
CA GLU A 33 4.23 4.47 1.02
C GLU A 33 3.06 5.22 1.67
N ASN A 34 3.36 6.18 2.55
CA ASN A 34 2.36 6.94 3.27
C ASN A 34 2.37 8.42 2.83
N MET A 35 1.25 8.93 2.31
CA MET A 35 1.10 10.35 1.94
C MET A 35 -0.33 10.82 2.22
N ASP A 36 -0.45 11.98 2.88
CA ASP A 36 -1.71 12.75 3.05
C ASP A 36 -2.94 11.96 3.54
N GLY A 37 -2.76 10.99 4.44
CA GLY A 37 -3.87 10.19 4.96
C GLY A 37 -4.20 8.96 4.11
N PHE A 38 -3.34 8.62 3.15
CA PHE A 38 -3.48 7.46 2.27
C PHE A 38 -2.24 6.57 2.30
N LEU A 39 -2.48 5.27 2.21
CA LEU A 39 -1.44 4.27 1.98
C LEU A 39 -1.44 3.86 0.51
N TYR A 40 -0.33 4.17 -0.16
CA TYR A 40 -0.04 3.79 -1.53
C TYR A 40 0.72 2.47 -1.50
N MET A 41 0.17 1.45 -2.13
CA MET A 41 0.72 0.10 -2.11
C MET A 41 1.01 -0.34 -3.54
N VAL A 42 2.25 -0.72 -3.79
CA VAL A 42 2.71 -1.16 -5.11
C VAL A 42 3.29 -2.56 -5.00
N ARG A 43 2.82 -3.47 -5.85
CA ARG A 43 3.40 -4.81 -6.01
C ARG A 43 3.80 -5.00 -7.47
N ARG A 44 5.05 -5.43 -7.66
CA ARG A 44 5.53 -6.01 -8.92
C ARG A 44 5.31 -7.52 -8.83
N ASN A 45 4.68 -8.11 -9.83
CA ASN A 45 4.58 -9.57 -9.95
C ASN A 45 5.90 -10.14 -10.49
#